data_AF-A0A932ZCZ9-F1
#
_entry.id   AF-A0A932ZCZ9-F1
#
_cell.length_a   1.000
_cell.length_b   1.000
_cell.length_c   1.000
_cell.angle_alpha   90.00
_cell.angle_beta   90.00
_cell.angle_gamma   90.00
#
_symmetry.space_group_name_H-M   'P 1'
#
loop_
_entity.id
_entity.type
_entity.pdbx_description
1 polymer ?
#
loop_
_entity_poly.entity_id
_entity_poly.type
_entity_poly.pdbx_seq_one_letter_code
_entity_poly.pdbx_strand_id
1 'polypeptide(L)' 'HFAKTGPDGKFKIDGVPAGTHTVKVWHEKLKAQAASVAVPAEGTAAVTFALSK' A
#
# COMPACT_ATOMS: atom_id res chain seq x y z
N HIS A 1 -8.53 -5.90 -2.44
CA HIS A 1 -7.28 -6.61 -2.09
C HIS A 1 -6.73 -6.05 -0.79
N PHE A 2 -6.10 -6.87 0.05
CA PHE A 2 -5.43 -6.42 1.28
C PHE A 2 -4.18 -7.28 1.54
N ALA A 3 -3.22 -6.74 2.29
CA ALA A 3 -2.05 -7.45 2.77
C ALA A 3 -1.73 -7.04 4.20
N LYS A 4 -1.16 -7.96 4.98
CA LYS A 4 -0.58 -7.64 6.29
C LYS A 4 0.87 -7.23 6.09
N THR A 5 1.26 -6.13 6.72
CA THR A 5 2.65 -5.69 6.75
C THR A 5 3.48 -6.68 7.57
N GLY A 6 4.63 -7.07 7.04
CA GLY A 6 5.58 -7.95 7.73
C GLY A 6 6.34 -7.23 8.84
N PRO A 7 7.13 -7.98 9.64
CA PRO A 7 7.95 -7.42 10.72
C PRO A 7 8.98 -6.37 10.24
N ASP A 8 9.37 -6.43 8.97
CA ASP A 8 10.30 -5.51 8.32
C ASP A 8 9.61 -4.29 7.67
N GLY A 9 8.30 -4.12 7.90
CA GLY A 9 7.54 -3.00 7.36
C GLY A 9 7.13 -3.17 5.89
N LYS A 10 7.47 -4.31 5.25
CA LYS A 10 7.13 -4.54 3.84
C LYS A 10 5.77 -5.19 3.69
N PHE A 11 5.11 -4.92 2.56
CA PHE A 11 3.86 -5.55 2.17
C PHE A 11 3.89 -5.80 0.66
N LYS A 12 3.09 -6.78 0.21
CA LYS A 12 2.91 -7.09 -1.21
C LYS A 12 1.44 -7.42 -1.45
N ILE A 13 0.87 -6.80 -2.47
CA ILE A 13 -0.51 -7.04 -2.89
C ILE A 13 -0.44 -7.52 -4.34
N ASP A 14 -0.71 -8.81 -4.55
CA ASP A 14 -0.72 -9.42 -5.88
C ASP A 14 -2.11 -9.32 -6.54
N GLY A 15 -2.11 -9.35 -7.87
CA GLY A 15 -3.32 -9.39 -8.68
C GLY A 15 -4.12 -8.09 -8.69
N VAL A 16 -3.48 -6.93 -8.46
CA VAL A 16 -4.14 -5.62 -8.57
C VAL A 16 -4.27 -5.26 -10.05
N PRO A 17 -5.50 -5.01 -10.56
CA PRO A 17 -5.70 -4.60 -11.95
C PRO A 17 -5.01 -3.28 -12.27
N ALA A 18 -4.63 -3.08 -13.53
CA ALA A 18 -4.10 -1.82 -14.02
C ALA A 18 -5.07 -0.65 -13.77
N GLY A 19 -4.54 0.50 -13.38
CA GLY A 19 -5.32 1.71 -13.11
C GLY A 19 -4.91 2.45 -11.85
N THR A 20 -5.62 3.53 -11.54
CA THR A 20 -5.37 4.35 -10.36
C THR A 20 -6.13 3.80 -9.17
N HIS A 21 -5.41 3.41 -8.12
CA HIS A 21 -5.97 2.86 -6.90
C HIS A 21 -5.58 3.71 -5.70
N THR A 22 -6.50 3.82 -4.73
CA THR A 22 -6.17 4.41 -3.42
C THR A 22 -5.76 3.32 -2.46
N VAL A 23 -4.48 3.33 -2.06
CA VAL A 23 -3.96 2.43 -1.04
C VAL A 23 -4.08 3.12 0.32
N LYS A 24 -4.72 2.45 1.28
CA LYS A 24 -4.85 2.91 2.66
C LYS A 24 -4.07 1.99 3.58
N VAL A 25 -3.28 2.56 4.46
CA VAL A 25 -2.56 1.85 5.53
C VAL A 25 -3.15 2.26 6.87
N TRP A 26 -3.38 1.28 7.73
CA TRP A 26 -3.86 1.48 9.09
C TRP A 26 -2.96 0.77 10.09
N HIS A 27 -2.80 1.39 11.25
CA HIS A 27 -2.06 0.84 12.38
C HIS A 27 -2.79 1.25 13.66
N GLU A 28 -2.86 0.36 14.67
CA GLU A 28 -3.66 0.57 15.88
C GLU A 28 -3.35 1.88 16.63
N LYS A 29 -2.08 2.27 16.67
CA LYS A 29 -1.57 3.41 17.45
C LYS A 29 -1.17 4.62 16.61
N LEU A 30 -1.00 4.45 15.30
CA LEU A 30 -0.44 5.50 14.43
C LEU A 30 -1.53 6.00 13.49
N LYS A 31 -1.41 7.24 13.03
CA LYS A 31 -2.38 7.82 12.10
C LYS A 31 -2.38 7.03 10.80
N ALA A 32 -3.57 6.67 10.34
CA ALA A 32 -3.75 6.05 9.04
C ALA A 32 -3.32 7.02 7.94
N GLN A 33 -2.78 6.48 6.85
CA GLN A 33 -2.39 7.24 5.67
C GLN A 33 -3.02 6.63 4.41
N ALA A 34 -3.23 7.47 3.41
CA ALA A 34 -3.75 7.08 2.11
C ALA A 34 -2.86 7.69 1.02
N ALA A 35 -2.62 6.92 -0.05
CA ALA A 35 -1.91 7.39 -1.22
C ALA A 35 -2.59 6.88 -2.49
N SER A 36 -2.58 7.72 -3.52
CA SER A 36 -3.00 7.32 -4.86
C SER A 36 -1.81 6.69 -5.57
N VAL A 37 -2.01 5.49 -6.13
CA VAL A 37 -0.97 4.72 -6.81
C VAL A 37 -1.50 4.31 -8.18
N ALA A 38 -0.76 4.66 -9.23
CA ALA A 38 -1.02 4.18 -10.58
C ALA A 38 -0.36 2.81 -10.75
N VAL A 39 -1.18 1.77 -10.92
CA VAL A 39 -0.74 0.40 -11.19
C VAL A 39 -0.61 0.24 -12.70
N PRO A 40 0.59 -0.07 -13.24
CA PRO A 40 0.77 -0.28 -14.67
C PRO A 40 0.09 -1.59 -15.12
N ALA A 41 -0.14 -1.72 -16.43
CA ALA A 41 -0.67 -2.96 -17.02
C ALA A 41 0.24 -4.17 -16.79
N GLU A 42 1.55 -3.93 -16.74
CA GLU A 42 2.57 -4.93 -16.47
C GLU A 42 3.60 -4.37 -15.49
N GLY A 43 4.11 -5.24 -14.61
CA GLY A 43 5.13 -4.88 -13.62
C GLY A 43 4.57 -4.59 -12.24
N THR A 44 5.28 -3.77 -11.47
CA THR A 44 4.97 -3.50 -10.06
C THR A 44 5.01 -2.02 -9.78
N ALA A 45 3.96 -1.50 -9.14
CA ALA A 45 3.97 -0.17 -8.56
C ALA A 45 4.52 -0.25 -7.12
N ALA A 46 5.36 0.71 -6.75
CA ALA A 46 5.90 0.84 -5.40
C ALA A 46 5.33 2.08 -4.71
N VAL A 47 5.02 1.95 -3.43
CA VAL A 47 4.62 3.06 -2.56
C VAL A 47 5.19 2.84 -1.17
N THR A 48 5.61 3.92 -0.53
CA THR A 48 6.13 3.91 0.84
C THR A 48 5.26 4.81 1.71
N PHE A 49 4.92 4.33 2.90
CA PHE A 49 4.17 5.08 3.89
C PHE A 49 5.04 5.33 5.12
N ALA A 50 5.10 6.59 5.55
CA ALA A 50 5.78 6.99 6.78
C ALA A 50 4.74 7.37 7.82
N LEU A 51 4.33 6.39 8.63
CA LEU A 51 3.30 6.58 9.65
C LEU A 51 3.86 7.35 10.86
N SER A 52 3.08 8.30 11.35
CA SER A 52 3.40 9.07 12.55
C SER A 52 2.27 8.93 13.59
N LYS A 53 2.58 9.26 14.85
CA LYS A 53 1.56 9.41 15.89
C LYS A 53 0.63 10.60 15.61
#